data_AF-A0AAW3BGJ4-F1
#
_entry.id   AF-A0AAW3BGJ4-F1
#
_cell.length_a   1.000
_cell.length_b   1.000
_cell.length_c   1.000
_cell.angle_alpha   90.00
_cell.angle_beta   90.00
_cell.angle_gamma   90.00
#
_symmetry.space_group_name_H-M   'P 1'
#
loop_
_entity.id
_entity.type
_entity.pdbx_description
1 polymer ?
#
loop_
_entity_poly.entity_id
_entity_poly.type
_entity_poly.pdbx_seq_one_letter_code
_entity_poly.pdbx_strand_id
1 'polypeptide(L)'
;MQCTSRLLGGYMMYHRKSMSTMRYSKWKGARGGLSHFYNRTAMIEEVPVNVPVSIVDRGMMAYVHRSRLRHFQLFRSYQQKSNTTECKLREGEFLRRRWHRQLQKSFIAFMQFKTMKVLEEQAKLVSQYGQASVNAALGDPQAAAGNATQEYKYKLLHRQVQSLPRIQLVPKHVATMKQIHNDRFNYRWRVN
;
A
#
# COMPACT_ATOMS: atom_id res chain seq x y z
N MET A 1 -39.31 26.42 10.83
CA MET A 1 -38.58 25.99 12.04
C MET A 1 -37.70 24.79 11.69
N GLN A 2 -36.38 24.98 11.61
CA GLN A 2 -35.43 23.90 11.34
C GLN A 2 -35.33 23.01 12.58
N CYS A 3 -35.93 21.83 12.51
CA CYS A 3 -35.83 20.82 13.56
C CYS A 3 -34.40 20.27 13.53
N THR A 4 -33.52 20.83 14.35
CA THR A 4 -32.19 20.27 14.56
C THR A 4 -32.38 18.90 15.22
N SER A 5 -31.84 17.85 14.61
CA SER A 5 -31.88 16.45 15.05
C SER A 5 -31.12 16.17 16.37
N ARG A 6 -31.01 17.16 17.25
CA ARG A 6 -30.20 17.15 18.47
C ARG A 6 -30.84 16.42 19.66
N LEU A 7 -32.00 15.78 19.51
CA LEU A 7 -32.73 15.15 20.62
C LEU A 7 -32.63 13.62 20.71
N LEU A 8 -31.84 12.95 19.87
CA LEU A 8 -31.44 11.55 20.07
C LEU A 8 -29.95 11.44 19.75
N GLY A 9 -29.17 10.74 20.59
CA GLY A 9 -27.71 10.53 20.48
C GLY A 9 -27.25 9.85 19.17
N GLY A 10 -27.46 10.51 18.04
CA GLY A 10 -27.08 10.07 16.71
C GLY A 10 -25.60 10.30 16.49
N TYR A 11 -24.83 9.22 16.60
CA TYR A 11 -23.42 9.23 16.25
C TYR A 11 -23.24 8.97 14.76
N MET A 12 -22.28 9.66 14.14
CA MET A 12 -21.83 9.34 12.78
C MET A 12 -21.21 7.94 12.75
N MET A 13 -21.20 7.29 11.59
CA MET A 13 -20.72 5.90 11.45
C MET A 13 -19.26 5.69 11.92
N TYR A 14 -18.40 6.70 11.72
CA TYR A 14 -17.00 6.65 12.13
C TYR A 14 -16.75 7.13 13.56
N HIS A 15 -17.77 7.53 14.30
CA HIS A 15 -17.64 7.97 15.68
C HIS A 15 -17.36 6.77 16.61
N ARG A 16 -16.63 6.97 17.71
CA ARG A 16 -16.21 5.88 18.62
C ARG A 16 -17.36 5.05 19.20
N LYS A 17 -18.51 5.69 19.43
CA LYS A 17 -19.72 5.08 19.99
C LYS A 17 -20.72 4.64 18.92
N SER A 18 -20.32 4.62 17.64
CA SER A 18 -21.16 4.12 16.56
C SER A 18 -21.47 2.63 16.77
N MET A 19 -22.64 2.19 16.28
CA MET A 19 -23.06 0.77 16.32
C MET A 19 -22.91 0.07 17.69
N SER A 20 -23.30 0.76 18.77
CA SER A 20 -23.30 0.19 20.13
C SER A 20 -24.20 -1.06 20.25
N THR A 21 -23.89 -1.89 21.24
CA THR A 21 -24.58 -3.16 21.55
C THR A 21 -25.26 -3.16 22.91
N MET A 22 -25.37 -2.00 23.55
CA MET A 22 -26.11 -1.82 24.80
C MET A 22 -27.60 -2.16 24.62
N ARG A 23 -28.28 -2.60 25.70
CA ARG A 23 -29.71 -2.96 25.69
C ARG A 23 -30.62 -1.89 25.08
N TYR A 24 -30.29 -0.62 25.30
CA TYR A 24 -31.06 0.53 24.79
C TYR A 24 -30.62 0.98 23.39
N SER A 25 -29.53 0.45 22.85
CA SER A 25 -28.99 0.85 21.55
C SER A 25 -29.43 -0.10 20.45
N LYS A 26 -29.80 0.47 19.30
CA LYS A 26 -30.18 -0.28 18.09
C LYS A 26 -29.42 0.31 16.92
N TRP A 27 -28.75 -0.52 16.11
CA TRP A 27 -28.11 -0.01 14.89
C TRP A 27 -29.17 0.50 13.92
N LYS A 28 -28.84 1.59 13.22
CA LYS A 28 -29.74 2.33 12.33
C LYS A 28 -29.49 1.94 10.87
N GLY A 29 -30.55 1.97 10.06
CA GLY A 29 -30.51 1.67 8.62
C GLY A 29 -30.76 0.19 8.26
N ALA A 30 -31.06 -0.06 6.97
CA ALA A 30 -31.18 -1.40 6.41
C ALA A 30 -29.80 -2.10 6.40
N ARG A 31 -29.73 -3.38 6.80
CA ARG A 31 -28.47 -4.08 7.10
C ARG A 31 -28.06 -5.18 6.11
N GLY A 32 -28.93 -5.58 5.19
CA GLY A 32 -28.68 -6.65 4.23
C GLY A 32 -29.18 -6.27 2.83
N GLY A 33 -28.65 -6.95 1.80
CA GLY A 33 -28.98 -6.67 0.40
C GLY A 33 -28.69 -5.21 0.02
N LEU A 34 -29.71 -4.53 -0.51
CA LEU A 34 -29.69 -3.08 -0.73
C LEU A 34 -29.68 -2.34 0.62
N SER A 35 -28.48 -2.10 1.13
CA SER A 35 -28.28 -1.68 2.52
C SER A 35 -28.06 -0.18 2.71
N HIS A 36 -27.93 0.23 3.97
CA HIS A 36 -27.48 1.58 4.37
C HIS A 36 -26.17 2.01 3.69
N PHE A 37 -25.34 1.04 3.28
CA PHE A 37 -24.04 1.28 2.64
C PHE A 37 -24.09 1.29 1.11
N TYR A 38 -25.27 1.22 0.48
CA TYR A 38 -25.42 1.09 -0.97
C TYR A 38 -24.50 2.02 -1.78
N ASN A 39 -24.55 3.33 -1.53
CA ASN A 39 -23.69 4.34 -2.18
C ASN A 39 -22.55 4.84 -1.28
N ARG A 40 -22.21 4.09 -0.22
CA ARG A 40 -21.19 4.47 0.79
C ARG A 40 -20.04 3.47 0.88
N THR A 41 -20.07 2.41 0.10
CA THR A 41 -19.00 1.40 0.02
C THR A 41 -17.78 2.00 -0.67
N ALA A 42 -16.64 2.02 0.02
CA ALA A 42 -15.44 2.72 -0.47
C ALA A 42 -14.60 1.89 -1.46
N MET A 43 -14.66 0.57 -1.37
CA MET A 43 -13.89 -0.35 -2.21
C MET A 43 -14.71 -1.62 -2.44
N ILE A 44 -14.67 -2.15 -3.66
CA ILE A 44 -15.34 -3.38 -4.08
C ILE A 44 -14.30 -4.19 -4.84
N GLU A 45 -14.14 -5.46 -4.47
CA GLU A 45 -13.26 -6.39 -5.18
C GLU A 45 -14.01 -7.72 -5.33
N GLU A 46 -14.12 -8.22 -6.56
CA GLU A 46 -14.60 -9.57 -6.81
C GLU A 46 -13.49 -10.57 -6.47
N VAL A 47 -13.82 -11.59 -5.67
CA VAL A 47 -12.82 -12.57 -5.23
C VAL A 47 -12.50 -13.52 -6.39
N PRO A 48 -11.26 -13.56 -6.89
CA PRO A 48 -10.92 -14.47 -7.98
C PRO A 48 -11.03 -15.93 -7.55
N VAL A 49 -11.34 -16.80 -8.52
CA VAL A 49 -11.43 -18.25 -8.30
C VAL A 49 -10.12 -18.77 -7.69
N ASN A 50 -10.23 -19.58 -6.63
CA ASN A 50 -9.10 -20.17 -5.89
C ASN A 50 -8.13 -19.15 -5.25
N VAL A 51 -8.52 -17.89 -5.10
CA VAL A 51 -7.74 -16.89 -4.34
C VAL A 51 -8.36 -16.72 -2.95
N PRO A 52 -7.59 -16.92 -1.87
CA PRO A 52 -8.10 -16.70 -0.52
C PRO A 52 -8.37 -15.22 -0.25
N VAL A 53 -9.49 -14.95 0.42
CA VAL A 53 -9.94 -13.58 0.78
C VAL A 53 -8.89 -12.81 1.60
N SER A 54 -8.02 -13.51 2.33
CA SER A 54 -6.92 -12.89 3.09
C SER A 54 -5.88 -12.18 2.20
N ILE A 55 -5.67 -12.65 0.96
CA ILE A 55 -4.79 -12.00 -0.01
C ILE A 55 -5.44 -10.72 -0.53
N VAL A 56 -6.75 -10.78 -0.82
CA VAL A 56 -7.55 -9.63 -1.25
C VAL A 56 -7.55 -8.56 -0.16
N ASP A 57 -7.91 -8.93 1.08
CA ASP A 57 -7.90 -8.02 2.24
C ASP A 57 -6.53 -7.36 2.43
N ARG A 58 -5.44 -8.13 2.37
CA ARG A 58 -4.08 -7.58 2.50
C ARG A 58 -3.72 -6.65 1.35
N GLY A 59 -4.15 -6.94 0.12
CA GLY A 59 -3.98 -6.06 -1.03
C GLY A 59 -4.68 -4.72 -0.83
N MET A 60 -5.96 -4.76 -0.44
CA MET A 60 -6.76 -3.57 -0.15
C MET A 60 -6.16 -2.76 1.01
N MET A 61 -5.84 -3.42 2.13
CA MET A 61 -5.29 -2.77 3.31
C MET A 61 -3.90 -2.17 3.07
N ALA A 62 -3.07 -2.82 2.26
CA ALA A 62 -1.77 -2.29 1.86
C ALA A 62 -1.91 -1.08 0.94
N TYR A 63 -2.87 -1.11 -0.01
CA TYR A 63 -3.21 0.06 -0.83
C TYR A 63 -3.63 1.26 0.03
N VAL A 64 -4.59 1.07 0.93
CA VAL A 64 -5.12 2.13 1.82
C VAL A 64 -4.03 2.65 2.79
N HIS A 65 -3.10 1.79 3.21
CA HIS A 65 -1.96 2.19 4.02
C HIS A 65 -0.93 3.01 3.21
N ARG A 66 -0.48 2.49 2.07
CA ARG A 66 0.53 3.13 1.21
C ARG A 66 0.09 4.50 0.71
N SER A 67 -1.18 4.64 0.35
CA SER A 67 -1.79 5.90 -0.09
C SER A 67 -2.08 6.90 1.04
N ARG A 68 -1.83 6.52 2.31
CA ARG A 68 -2.13 7.29 3.52
C ARG A 68 -3.62 7.57 3.76
N LEU A 69 -4.53 6.85 3.12
CA LEU A 69 -5.98 6.99 3.34
C LEU A 69 -6.41 6.55 4.74
N ARG A 70 -5.95 5.38 5.22
CA ARG A 70 -6.27 4.95 6.61
C ARG A 70 -5.63 5.84 7.66
N HIS A 71 -4.49 6.48 7.34
CA HIS A 71 -3.87 7.43 8.24
C HIS A 71 -4.80 8.62 8.45
N PHE A 72 -5.33 9.18 7.36
CA PHE A 72 -6.29 10.27 7.40
C PHE A 72 -7.59 9.87 8.11
N GLN A 73 -8.16 8.71 7.77
CA GLN A 73 -9.40 8.23 8.38
C GLN A 73 -9.25 8.03 9.90
N LEU A 74 -8.19 7.37 10.37
CA LEU A 74 -7.95 7.17 11.81
C LEU A 74 -7.67 8.48 12.55
N PHE A 75 -6.94 9.39 11.91
CA PHE A 75 -6.61 10.70 12.46
C PHE A 75 -7.87 11.56 12.66
N ARG A 76 -8.79 11.59 11.68
CA ARG A 76 -10.01 12.40 11.69
C ARG A 76 -11.15 11.81 12.50
N SER A 77 -11.34 10.50 12.43
CA SER A 77 -12.50 9.84 13.05
C SER A 77 -12.43 9.79 14.57
N TYR A 78 -11.24 9.92 15.15
CA TYR A 78 -11.03 9.66 16.57
C TYR A 78 -11.17 10.90 17.47
N GLN A 79 -10.53 12.03 17.13
CA GLN A 79 -10.49 13.25 17.94
C GLN A 79 -10.72 14.48 17.08
N GLN A 80 -11.41 15.46 17.65
CA GLN A 80 -11.47 16.80 17.07
C GLN A 80 -10.13 17.51 17.29
N LYS A 81 -9.63 18.15 16.25
CA LYS A 81 -8.43 19.00 16.27
C LYS A 81 -8.82 20.34 15.68
N SER A 82 -8.23 21.44 16.17
CA SER A 82 -8.51 22.75 15.57
C SER A 82 -7.95 22.79 14.15
N ASN A 83 -8.58 23.52 13.24
CA ASN A 83 -8.11 23.68 11.85
C ASN A 83 -6.63 24.11 11.79
N THR A 84 -6.17 24.94 12.75
CA THR A 84 -4.77 25.36 12.85
C THR A 84 -3.82 24.19 13.11
N THR A 85 -4.13 23.31 14.07
CA THR A 85 -3.32 22.12 14.35
C THR A 85 -3.36 21.12 13.21
N GLU A 86 -4.49 21.01 12.51
CA GLU A 86 -4.65 20.17 11.34
C GLU A 86 -3.78 20.64 10.16
N CYS A 87 -3.83 21.94 9.85
CA CYS A 87 -2.96 22.54 8.83
C CYS A 87 -1.49 22.36 9.18
N LYS A 88 -1.10 22.64 10.45
CA LYS A 88 0.28 22.43 10.91
C LYS A 88 0.78 21.02 10.66
N LEU A 89 -0.03 20.01 10.97
CA LEU A 89 0.36 18.60 10.79
C LEU A 89 0.41 18.21 9.30
N ARG A 90 -0.55 18.66 8.49
CA ARG A 90 -0.61 18.38 7.05
C ARG A 90 0.54 19.06 6.28
N GLU A 91 0.80 20.33 6.54
CA GLU A 91 1.91 21.06 5.93
C GLU A 91 3.25 20.51 6.37
N GLY A 92 3.41 20.20 7.67
CA GLY A 92 4.62 19.54 8.17
C GLY A 92 4.87 18.17 7.51
N GLU A 93 3.81 17.41 7.23
CA GLU A 93 3.90 16.15 6.48
C GLU A 93 4.33 16.38 5.02
N PHE A 94 3.73 17.37 4.35
CA PHE A 94 4.06 17.73 2.98
C PHE A 94 5.51 18.20 2.84
N LEU A 95 5.98 19.09 3.72
CA LEU A 95 7.36 19.61 3.68
C LEU A 95 8.39 18.51 3.92
N ARG A 96 8.15 17.60 4.87
CA ARG A 96 9.03 16.41 5.05
C ARG A 96 9.06 15.54 3.79
N ARG A 97 7.92 15.37 3.11
CA ARG A 97 7.85 14.62 1.84
C ARG A 97 8.61 15.34 0.72
N ARG A 98 8.49 16.68 0.63
CA ARG A 98 9.22 17.50 -0.34
C ARG A 98 10.73 17.34 -0.16
N TRP A 99 11.22 17.48 1.06
CA TRP A 99 12.63 17.29 1.39
C TRP A 99 13.11 15.88 1.03
N HIS A 100 12.37 14.84 1.44
CA HIS A 100 12.75 13.46 1.11
C HIS A 100 12.73 13.17 -0.39
N ARG A 101 11.86 13.82 -1.18
CA ARG A 101 11.86 13.71 -2.64
C ARG A 101 13.11 14.32 -3.28
N GLN A 102 13.61 15.44 -2.74
CA GLN A 102 14.89 16.02 -3.20
C GLN A 102 16.05 15.06 -2.92
N LEU A 103 16.08 14.45 -1.74
CA LEU A 103 17.06 13.40 -1.39
C LEU A 103 16.95 12.17 -2.31
N GLN A 104 15.73 11.72 -2.63
CA GLN A 104 15.53 10.62 -3.56
C GLN A 104 16.05 10.95 -4.97
N LYS A 105 15.92 12.21 -5.41
CA LYS A 105 16.40 12.62 -6.74
C LYS A 105 17.92 12.61 -6.83
N SER A 106 18.62 13.12 -5.81
CA SER A 106 20.09 13.02 -5.77
C SER A 106 20.56 11.56 -5.72
N PHE A 107 19.86 10.72 -4.95
CA PHE A 107 20.14 9.29 -4.89
C PHE A 107 19.91 8.58 -6.24
N ILE A 108 18.80 8.85 -6.93
CA ILE A 108 18.50 8.25 -8.25
C ILE A 108 19.56 8.65 -9.27
N ALA A 109 19.98 9.92 -9.29
CA ALA A 109 21.04 10.39 -10.18
C ALA A 109 22.35 9.63 -9.96
N PHE A 110 22.73 9.39 -8.70
CA PHE A 110 23.89 8.57 -8.38
C PHE A 110 23.72 7.10 -8.79
N MET A 111 22.53 6.52 -8.58
CA MET A 111 22.24 5.15 -9.00
C MET A 111 22.31 4.98 -10.52
N GLN A 112 21.91 5.99 -11.30
CA GLN A 112 22.06 5.99 -12.76
C GLN A 112 23.54 6.01 -13.16
N PHE A 113 24.37 6.83 -12.51
CA PHE A 113 25.81 6.81 -12.72
C PHE A 113 26.44 5.45 -12.37
N LYS A 114 26.04 4.84 -11.25
CA LYS A 114 26.51 3.49 -10.88
C LYS A 114 26.07 2.44 -11.89
N THR A 115 24.84 2.53 -12.38
CA THR A 115 24.33 1.64 -13.43
C THR A 115 25.13 1.81 -14.73
N MET A 116 25.45 3.05 -15.12
CA MET A 116 26.33 3.32 -16.25
C MET A 116 27.71 2.67 -16.07
N LYS A 117 28.30 2.74 -14.86
CA LYS A 117 29.58 2.08 -14.58
C LYS A 117 29.52 0.56 -14.66
N VAL A 118 28.42 -0.05 -14.21
CA VAL A 118 28.18 -1.50 -14.38
C VAL A 118 28.07 -1.87 -15.86
N LEU A 119 27.36 -1.07 -16.66
CA LEU A 119 27.24 -1.31 -18.10
C LEU A 119 28.56 -1.06 -18.85
N GLU A 120 29.38 -0.09 -18.40
CA GLU A 120 30.73 0.14 -18.91
C GLU A 120 31.63 -1.06 -18.61
N GLU A 121 31.54 -1.63 -17.41
CA GLU A 121 32.26 -2.86 -17.04
C GLU A 121 31.80 -4.06 -17.87
N GLN A 122 30.49 -4.21 -18.10
CA GLN A 122 29.95 -5.20 -19.02
C GLN A 122 30.52 -5.03 -20.44
N ALA A 123 30.65 -3.79 -20.93
CA ALA A 123 31.25 -3.52 -22.24
C ALA A 123 32.75 -3.90 -22.29
N LYS A 124 33.48 -3.71 -21.19
CA LYS A 124 34.88 -4.19 -21.08
C LYS A 124 34.96 -5.72 -21.14
N LEU A 125 34.05 -6.43 -20.46
CA LEU A 125 33.95 -7.89 -20.54
C LEU A 125 33.65 -8.35 -21.98
N VAL A 126 32.76 -7.65 -22.68
CA VAL A 126 32.46 -7.91 -24.10
C VAL A 126 33.71 -7.74 -24.96
N SER A 127 34.48 -6.67 -24.78
CA SER A 127 35.71 -6.44 -25.53
C SER A 127 36.81 -7.47 -25.21
N GLN A 128 36.87 -7.95 -23.96
CA GLN A 128 37.88 -8.91 -23.53
C GLN A 128 37.57 -10.34 -23.98
N TYR A 129 36.32 -10.79 -23.91
CA TYR A 129 35.93 -12.18 -24.15
C TYR A 129 35.19 -12.40 -25.48
N GLY A 130 34.83 -11.31 -26.19
CA GLY A 130 34.01 -11.34 -27.39
C GLY A 130 32.51 -11.40 -27.08
N GLN A 131 31.70 -10.75 -27.92
CA GLN A 131 30.25 -10.64 -27.76
C GLN A 131 29.55 -11.99 -27.68
N ALA A 132 29.93 -12.95 -28.54
CA ALA A 132 29.30 -14.28 -28.58
C ALA A 132 29.52 -15.07 -27.29
N SER A 133 30.73 -15.00 -26.71
CA SER A 133 31.06 -15.64 -25.44
C SER A 133 30.26 -15.06 -24.27
N VAL A 134 30.10 -13.72 -24.24
CA VAL A 134 29.27 -13.05 -23.22
C VAL A 134 27.79 -13.42 -23.40
N ASN A 135 27.29 -13.47 -24.62
CA ASN A 135 25.91 -13.91 -24.90
C ASN A 135 25.68 -15.35 -24.44
N ALA A 136 26.63 -16.26 -24.70
CA ALA A 136 26.57 -17.63 -24.21
C ALA A 136 26.50 -17.69 -22.67
N ALA A 137 27.30 -16.87 -21.97
CA ALA A 137 27.25 -16.76 -20.51
C ALA A 137 25.93 -16.15 -19.97
N LEU A 138 25.30 -15.25 -20.72
CA LEU A 138 23.96 -14.71 -20.43
C LEU A 138 22.82 -15.70 -20.78
N GLY A 139 23.19 -16.88 -21.28
CA GLY A 139 22.27 -17.97 -21.57
C GLY A 139 21.71 -17.96 -22.99
N ASP A 140 22.39 -17.40 -24.00
CA ASP A 140 21.99 -17.50 -25.41
C ASP A 140 21.91 -18.98 -25.84
N PRO A 141 20.78 -19.47 -26.41
CA PRO A 141 20.60 -20.89 -26.74
C PRO A 141 21.34 -21.33 -28.04
N GLN A 142 22.51 -20.76 -28.36
CA GLN A 142 23.27 -21.12 -29.58
C GLN A 142 23.65 -22.61 -29.65
N ALA A 143 23.81 -23.26 -28.50
CA ALA A 143 24.11 -24.70 -28.40
C ALA A 143 22.85 -25.60 -28.31
N ALA A 144 21.64 -25.02 -28.30
CA ALA A 144 20.39 -25.75 -28.16
C ALA A 144 20.01 -26.43 -29.49
N ALA A 145 20.63 -27.58 -29.77
CA ALA A 145 20.29 -28.41 -30.92
C ALA A 145 18.90 -29.06 -30.73
N GLY A 146 17.87 -28.44 -31.28
CA GLY A 146 16.52 -29.02 -31.42
C GLY A 146 15.42 -28.37 -30.58
N ASN A 147 14.20 -28.40 -31.13
CA ASN A 147 13.00 -27.74 -30.58
C ASN A 147 12.71 -28.11 -29.11
N ALA A 148 12.99 -29.35 -28.69
CA ALA A 148 12.73 -29.83 -27.33
C ALA A 148 13.53 -29.08 -26.24
N THR A 149 14.78 -28.69 -26.53
CA THR A 149 15.64 -27.98 -25.56
C THR A 149 15.22 -26.51 -25.42
N GLN A 150 14.77 -25.89 -26.51
CA GLN A 150 14.20 -24.55 -26.51
C GLN A 150 12.86 -24.51 -25.76
N GLU A 151 11.98 -25.47 -25.99
CA GLU A 151 10.72 -25.60 -25.27
C GLU A 151 10.93 -25.78 -23.75
N TYR A 152 11.90 -26.61 -23.36
CA TYR A 152 12.24 -26.80 -21.95
C TYR A 152 12.69 -25.49 -21.30
N LYS A 153 13.58 -24.74 -21.97
CA LYS A 153 14.03 -23.44 -21.50
C LYS A 153 12.89 -22.43 -21.40
N TYR A 154 11.99 -22.41 -22.39
CA TYR A 154 10.81 -21.56 -22.37
C TYR A 154 9.89 -21.91 -21.19
N LYS A 155 9.62 -23.20 -20.95
CA LYS A 155 8.82 -23.66 -19.79
C LYS A 155 9.46 -23.23 -18.47
N LEU A 156 10.78 -23.28 -18.36
CA LEU A 156 11.51 -22.84 -17.18
C LEU A 156 11.37 -21.33 -16.95
N LEU A 157 11.54 -20.52 -18.01
CA LEU A 157 11.34 -19.07 -17.96
C LEU A 157 9.88 -18.73 -17.64
N HIS A 158 8.92 -19.41 -18.25
CA HIS A 158 7.50 -19.21 -18.00
C HIS A 158 7.16 -19.45 -16.52
N ARG A 159 7.70 -20.51 -15.92
CA ARG A 159 7.56 -20.78 -14.48
C ARG A 159 8.17 -19.68 -13.61
N GLN A 160 9.29 -19.07 -14.03
CA GLN A 160 9.94 -17.98 -13.28
C GLN A 160 9.21 -16.64 -13.42
N VAL A 161 8.65 -16.37 -14.60
CA VAL A 161 7.89 -15.15 -14.89
C VAL A 161 6.52 -15.18 -14.22
N GLN A 162 5.93 -16.37 -14.05
CA GLN A 162 4.72 -16.55 -13.26
C GLN A 162 4.95 -16.07 -11.81
N SER A 163 4.46 -14.87 -11.53
CA SER A 163 4.59 -14.27 -10.21
C SER A 163 3.62 -14.94 -9.23
N LEU A 164 4.17 -15.48 -8.14
CA LEU A 164 3.37 -15.89 -6.99
C LEU A 164 2.67 -14.67 -6.38
N PRO A 165 1.47 -14.84 -5.80
CA PRO A 165 0.76 -13.73 -5.18
C PRO A 165 1.59 -13.14 -4.04
N ARG A 166 1.99 -11.87 -4.19
CA ARG A 166 2.81 -11.18 -3.18
C ARG A 166 1.96 -10.85 -1.97
N ILE A 167 2.32 -11.42 -0.83
CA ILE A 167 1.71 -11.05 0.46
C ILE A 167 2.24 -9.68 0.89
N GLN A 168 1.41 -8.65 0.79
CA GLN A 168 1.78 -7.29 1.19
C GLN A 168 1.73 -7.14 2.72
N LEU A 169 2.79 -6.58 3.30
CA LEU A 169 2.86 -6.33 4.74
C LEU A 169 2.06 -5.08 5.10
N VAL A 170 1.22 -5.19 6.13
CA VAL A 170 0.41 -4.08 6.64
C VAL A 170 0.79 -3.83 8.10
N PRO A 171 1.37 -2.66 8.43
CA PRO A 171 1.70 -2.30 9.81
C PRO A 171 0.47 -2.34 10.70
N LYS A 172 0.64 -2.93 11.88
CA LYS A 172 -0.41 -3.02 12.91
C LYS A 172 -0.62 -1.64 13.54
N HIS A 173 -1.87 -1.37 13.91
CA HIS A 173 -2.20 -0.20 14.70
C HIS A 173 -1.70 -0.38 16.13
N VAL A 174 -1.07 0.65 16.70
CA VAL A 174 -0.56 0.64 18.07
C VAL A 174 -1.51 1.43 18.94
N ALA A 175 -2.19 0.73 19.86
CA ALA A 175 -3.10 1.36 20.79
C ALA A 175 -2.33 1.92 21.99
N THR A 176 -2.30 3.25 22.13
CA THR A 176 -1.65 3.92 23.28
C THR A 176 -2.67 4.32 24.33
N MET A 177 -2.23 4.52 25.58
CA MET A 177 -3.12 4.74 26.74
C MET A 177 -4.22 5.79 26.52
N LYS A 178 -3.84 7.03 26.18
CA LYS A 178 -4.80 8.14 25.92
C LYS A 178 -5.01 8.45 24.44
N GLN A 179 -4.33 7.74 23.55
CA GLN A 179 -4.44 7.92 22.11
C GLN A 179 -4.24 9.37 21.65
N ILE A 180 -3.08 9.96 21.97
CA ILE A 180 -2.67 11.27 21.44
C ILE A 180 -2.68 11.27 19.89
N HIS A 181 -2.35 10.10 19.32
CA HIS A 181 -2.39 9.80 17.89
C HIS A 181 -2.97 8.42 17.67
N ASN A 182 -4.15 8.33 17.07
CA ASN A 182 -4.74 7.05 16.67
C ASN A 182 -4.19 6.55 15.32
N ASP A 183 -3.40 7.36 14.61
CA ASP A 183 -2.63 7.01 13.40
C ASP A 183 -1.24 6.42 13.72
N ARG A 184 -1.10 5.83 14.92
CA ARG A 184 0.13 5.20 15.39
C ARG A 184 0.31 3.81 14.78
N PHE A 185 1.44 3.61 14.10
CA PHE A 185 1.85 2.33 13.48
C PHE A 185 3.25 1.89 13.91
N ASN A 186 3.87 2.63 14.82
CA ASN A 186 5.21 2.39 15.36
C ASN A 186 5.32 3.01 16.76
N TYR A 187 6.35 2.64 17.53
CA TYR A 187 6.51 3.12 18.92
C TYR A 187 7.26 4.45 19.04
N ARG A 188 7.75 5.01 17.93
CA ARG A 188 8.47 6.29 17.93
C ARG A 188 7.58 7.42 18.44
N TRP A 189 8.10 8.22 19.37
CA TRP A 189 7.46 9.47 19.81
C TRP A 189 7.22 10.42 18.62
N ARG A 190 6.13 11.19 18.66
CA ARG A 190 5.71 12.12 17.59
C ARG A 190 5.38 13.48 18.20
N VAL A 191 5.58 14.54 17.42
CA VAL A 191 5.42 15.92 17.84
C VAL A 191 3.96 16.31 18.07
N ASN A 192 3.52 16.28 19.33
CA ASN A 192 2.37 16.99 19.91
C ASN A 192 2.22 16.68 21.40
#